data_AF-A0A2N6VJ70-F1
#
_entry.id   AF-A0A2N6VJ70-F1
#
_cell.length_a   1.000
_cell.length_b   1.000
_cell.length_c   1.000
_cell.angle_alpha   90.00
_cell.angle_beta   90.00
_cell.angle_gamma   90.00
#
_symmetry.space_group_name_H-M   'P 1'
#
loop_
_entity.id
_entity.type
_entity.pdbx_description
1 polymer ?
#
loop_
_entity_poly.entity_id
_entity_poly.type
_entity_poly.pdbx_seq_one_letter_code
_entity_poly.pdbx_strand_id
1 'polypeptide(L)'
;YVFNTDEDGLADEDMQKQLRELVAPAEAIFLDAKFEAELIELAPEEAAEMLESTGQDEPGLDKLARVGFDTLGLQTYLTVGVGLSLVDPDLS
;
A
#
# COMPACT_ATOMS: atom_id res chain seq x y z
N TYR A 1 -6.60 13.44 -2.42
CA TYR A 1 -6.39 14.03 -1.08
C TYR A 1 -5.90 12.95 -0.14
N VAL A 2 -4.99 13.32 0.76
CA VAL A 2 -4.49 12.42 1.81
C VAL A 2 -4.91 13.02 3.15
N PHE A 3 -5.65 12.26 3.92
CA PHE A 3 -6.10 12.60 5.26
C PHE A 3 -5.26 11.82 6.26
N ASN A 4 -4.48 12.55 7.05
CA ASN A 4 -3.73 11.97 8.15
C ASN A 4 -4.63 11.88 9.38
N THR A 5 -4.82 10.70 9.94
CA THR A 5 -5.65 10.44 11.13
C THR A 5 -5.09 9.27 11.92
N ASP A 6 -5.43 9.16 13.20
CA ASP A 6 -5.08 8.02 14.06
C ASP A 6 -5.99 6.80 13.85
N GLU A 7 -5.75 5.73 14.63
CA GLU A 7 -6.53 4.48 14.61
C GLU A 7 -8.04 4.70 14.77
N ASP A 8 -8.46 5.60 15.67
CA ASP A 8 -9.88 5.91 15.87
C ASP A 8 -10.51 6.50 14.60
N GLY A 9 -9.81 7.41 13.91
CA GLY A 9 -10.29 7.95 12.64
C GLY A 9 -10.20 6.97 11.47
N LEU A 10 -9.25 6.02 11.51
CA LEU A 10 -9.20 4.91 10.55
C LEU A 10 -10.36 3.91 10.75
N ALA A 11 -10.90 3.81 11.97
CA ALA A 11 -12.09 3.01 12.27
C ALA A 11 -13.42 3.75 12.04
N ASP A 12 -13.42 5.09 11.98
CA ASP A 12 -14.64 5.90 11.78
C ASP A 12 -15.08 5.95 10.30
N GLU A 13 -15.91 4.98 9.91
CA GLU A 13 -16.45 4.88 8.55
C GLU A 13 -17.33 6.09 8.16
N ASP A 14 -18.06 6.68 9.10
CA ASP A 14 -18.97 7.79 8.85
C ASP A 14 -18.19 9.07 8.53
N MET A 15 -17.15 9.38 9.33
CA MET A 15 -16.23 10.49 9.06
C MET A 15 -15.56 10.29 7.70
N GLN A 16 -15.02 9.10 7.43
CA GLN A 16 -14.35 8.83 6.15
C GLN A 16 -15.29 8.99 4.97
N LYS A 17 -16.54 8.55 5.09
CA LYS A 17 -17.56 8.73 4.05
C LYS A 17 -17.83 10.21 3.79
N GLN A 18 -18.03 11.01 4.83
CA GLN A 18 -18.24 12.46 4.68
C GLN A 18 -17.05 13.13 3.99
N LEU A 19 -15.82 12.80 4.39
CA LEU A 19 -14.61 13.35 3.80
C LEU A 19 -14.42 12.93 2.34
N ARG A 20 -14.76 11.67 1.99
CA ARG A 20 -14.80 11.19 0.59
C ARG A 20 -15.77 12.01 -0.25
N GLU A 21 -16.99 12.25 0.25
CA GLU A 21 -18.00 13.03 -0.46
C GLU A 21 -17.56 14.49 -0.68
N LEU A 22 -16.84 15.09 0.28
CA LEU A 22 -16.36 16.47 0.19
C LEU A 22 -15.31 16.69 -0.90
N VAL A 23 -14.49 15.68 -1.20
CA VAL A 23 -13.40 15.81 -2.18
C VAL A 23 -13.71 15.18 -3.54
N ALA A 24 -14.88 14.54 -3.69
CA ALA A 24 -15.29 13.96 -4.95
C ALA A 24 -15.26 15.00 -6.10
N PRO A 25 -14.77 14.64 -7.31
CA PRO A 25 -14.39 13.29 -7.75
C PRO A 25 -12.93 12.91 -7.44
N ALA A 26 -12.18 13.70 -6.67
CA ALA A 26 -10.82 13.35 -6.29
C ALA A 26 -10.81 12.21 -5.27
N GLU A 27 -9.83 11.33 -5.37
CA GLU A 27 -9.65 10.20 -4.45
C GLU A 27 -9.30 10.69 -3.03
N ALA A 28 -9.84 10.04 -2.00
CA ALA A 28 -9.52 10.28 -0.60
C ALA A 28 -8.80 9.07 0.00
N ILE A 29 -7.56 9.27 0.45
CA ILE A 29 -6.74 8.26 1.12
C ILE A 29 -6.63 8.64 2.58
N PHE A 30 -6.83 7.67 3.47
CA PHE A 30 -6.70 7.82 4.92
C PHE A 30 -5.53 6.96 5.38
N LEU A 31 -4.66 7.52 6.20
CA LEU A 31 -3.51 6.83 6.80
C LEU A 31 -3.12 7.52 8.12
N ASP A 32 -2.40 6.81 8.99
CA ASP A 32 -1.72 7.39 10.14
C ASP A 32 -0.23 7.53 9.83
N ALA A 33 0.22 8.73 9.51
CA ALA A 33 1.62 8.99 9.14
C ALA A 33 2.63 8.64 10.24
N LYS A 34 2.22 8.63 11.52
CA LYS A 34 3.08 8.19 12.62
C LYS A 34 3.22 6.68 12.61
N PHE A 35 2.10 5.97 12.48
CA PHE A 35 2.09 4.51 12.34
C PHE A 35 2.91 4.06 11.11
N GLU A 36 2.75 4.73 9.97
CA GLU A 36 3.53 4.44 8.76
C GLU A 36 5.04 4.63 8.97
N ALA A 37 5.45 5.65 9.74
CA ALA A 37 6.86 5.86 10.06
C ALA A 37 7.41 4.75 10.97
N GLU A 38 6.61 4.25 11.90
CA GLU A 38 6.98 3.11 12.76
C GLU A 38 7.13 1.82 11.93
N LEU A 39 6.21 1.54 11.00
CA LEU A 39 6.29 0.38 10.10
C LEU A 39 7.58 0.36 9.28
N ILE A 40 8.08 1.52 8.83
CA ILE A 40 9.31 1.62 8.03
C ILE A 40 10.57 1.21 8.82
N GLU A 41 10.56 1.36 10.14
CA GLU A 41 11.70 1.03 10.99
C GLU A 41 11.76 -0.47 11.36
N LEU A 42 10.68 -1.22 11.10
CA LEU A 42 10.54 -2.63 11.47
C LEU A 42 11.06 -3.59 10.39
N ALA A 43 11.40 -4.80 10.82
CA ALA A 43 11.61 -5.90 9.89
C ALA A 43 10.28 -6.27 9.19
N PRO A 44 10.32 -6.85 7.97
CA PRO A 44 9.09 -7.17 7.22
C PRO A 44 8.11 -8.07 7.98
N GLU A 45 8.61 -9.05 8.74
CA GLU A 45 7.75 -9.92 9.54
C GLU A 45 7.08 -9.15 10.70
N GLU A 46 7.83 -8.28 11.37
CA GLU A 46 7.33 -7.46 12.49
C GLU A 46 6.31 -6.41 12.03
N ALA A 47 6.55 -5.78 10.87
CA ALA A 47 5.63 -4.84 10.25
C ALA A 47 4.30 -5.53 9.88
N ALA A 48 4.37 -6.75 9.35
CA ALA A 48 3.18 -7.54 9.02
C ALA A 48 2.35 -7.89 10.26
N GLU A 49 2.99 -8.30 11.36
CA GLU A 49 2.32 -8.56 12.64
C GLU A 49 1.65 -7.30 13.20
N MET A 50 2.31 -6.15 13.08
CA MET A 50 1.77 -4.86 13.54
C MET A 50 0.55 -4.42 12.71
N LEU A 51 0.60 -4.57 11.39
CA LEU A 51 -0.54 -4.32 10.49
C LEU A 51 -1.76 -5.18 10.87
N GLU A 52 -1.55 -6.50 11.03
CA GLU A 52 -2.61 -7.44 11.44
C GLU A 52 -3.23 -7.04 12.78
N SER A 53 -2.41 -6.60 13.74
CA SER A 53 -2.89 -6.18 15.07
C SER A 53 -3.83 -4.97 15.04
N THR A 54 -3.73 -4.13 14.01
CA THR A 54 -4.58 -2.94 13.79
C THR A 54 -5.69 -3.17 12.75
N GLY A 55 -5.83 -4.41 12.25
CA GLY A 55 -6.82 -4.76 11.24
C GLY A 55 -6.54 -4.17 9.85
N GLN A 56 -5.28 -3.85 9.56
CA GLN A 56 -4.84 -3.33 8.26
C GLN A 56 -4.18 -4.45 7.44
N ASP A 57 -4.55 -4.54 6.16
CA ASP A 57 -4.00 -5.56 5.25
C ASP A 57 -2.75 -5.07 4.50
N GLU A 58 -2.57 -3.76 4.36
CA GLU A 58 -1.44 -3.12 3.68
C GLU A 58 -1.09 -1.76 4.32
N PRO A 59 0.16 -1.29 4.25
CA PRO A 59 0.53 0.07 4.64
C PRO A 59 -0.23 1.13 3.83
N GLY A 60 -0.63 2.21 4.49
CA GLY A 60 -1.28 3.35 3.84
C GLY A 60 -0.39 4.04 2.81
N LEU A 61 0.94 4.02 3.00
CA LEU A 61 1.89 4.56 2.02
C LEU A 61 1.97 3.73 0.73
N ASP A 62 1.79 2.41 0.79
CA ASP A 62 1.74 1.56 -0.40
C ASP A 62 0.49 1.84 -1.23
N LYS A 63 -0.65 2.01 -0.54
CA LYS A 63 -1.89 2.47 -1.16
C LYS A 63 -1.74 3.86 -1.79
N LEU A 64 -1.07 4.79 -1.12
CA LEU A 64 -0.77 6.12 -1.65
C LEU A 64 0.09 6.06 -2.91
N ALA A 65 1.13 5.21 -2.93
CA ALA A 65 1.98 5.04 -4.10
C ALA A 65 1.18 4.51 -5.31
N ARG A 66 0.34 3.49 -5.09
CA ARG A 66 -0.52 2.92 -6.14
C ARG A 66 -1.50 3.95 -6.70
N VAL A 67 -2.23 4.65 -5.83
CA VAL A 67 -3.19 5.69 -6.27
C VAL A 67 -2.47 6.84 -6.97
N GLY A 68 -1.30 7.25 -6.48
CA GLY A 68 -0.49 8.29 -7.12
C GLY A 68 -0.06 7.91 -8.54
N PHE A 69 0.37 6.67 -8.72
CA PHE A 69 0.74 6.11 -10.03
C PHE A 69 -0.44 6.14 -11.01
N ASP A 70 -1.61 5.66 -10.57
CA ASP A 70 -2.84 5.64 -11.35
C ASP A 70 -3.32 7.05 -11.70
N THR A 71 -3.27 7.98 -10.73
CA THR A 71 -3.67 9.38 -10.90
C THR A 71 -2.84 10.09 -11.97
N LEU A 72 -1.56 9.72 -12.10
CA LEU A 72 -0.65 10.26 -13.11
C LEU A 72 -0.81 9.58 -14.48
N GLY A 73 -1.66 8.55 -14.60
CA GLY A 73 -1.86 7.79 -15.84
C GLY A 73 -0.64 6.97 -16.26
N LEU A 74 0.21 6.58 -15.30
CA LEU A 74 1.40 5.78 -15.55
C LEU A 74 1.00 4.31 -15.80
N GLN A 75 1.89 3.57 -16.46
CA GLN A 75 1.65 2.17 -16.84
C GLN A 75 2.88 1.32 -16.56
N THR A 76 2.66 0.08 -16.12
CA THR A 76 3.71 -0.93 -15.92
C THR A 76 3.78 -1.84 -17.14
N TYR A 77 4.97 -2.02 -17.71
CA TYR A 77 5.24 -3.04 -18.73
C TYR A 77 6.37 -3.96 -18.24
N LEU A 78 6.13 -5.26 -18.29
CA LEU A 78 7.07 -6.28 -17.83
C LEU A 78 7.72 -6.97 -19.03
N THR A 79 9.05 -7.05 -19.04
CA THR A 79 9.81 -7.89 -19.97
C THR A 79 10.36 -9.11 -19.24
N VAL A 80 10.04 -10.31 -19.71
CA VAL A 80 10.59 -11.56 -19.16
C VAL A 80 11.66 -12.10 -20.12
N GLY A 81 12.88 -12.32 -19.62
CA GLY A 81 13.98 -12.97 -20.34
C GLY A 81 14.21 -14.41 -19.88
N VAL A 82 14.86 -15.23 -20.71
CA VAL A 82 15.23 -16.62 -20.37
C VAL A 82 16.36 -16.65 -19.34
N GLY A 83 16.02 -16.53 -18.06
CA GLY A 83 16.96 -16.46 -16.95
C GLY A 83 17.26 -17.79 -16.24
N LEU A 84 17.19 -18.94 -16.90
CA LEU A 84 17.56 -20.24 -16.32
C LEU A 84 18.35 -21.07 -17.35
N SER A 85 19.65 -21.27 -17.12
CA SER A 85 20.37 -22.37 -17.74
C SER A 85 19.81 -23.67 -17.14
N LEU A 86 18.92 -24.34 -17.88
CA LEU A 86 18.78 -25.78 -17.76
C LEU A 86 20.09 -26.37 -18.32
N VAL A 87 21.08 -26.53 -17.44
CA VAL A 87 22.11 -27.54 -17.69
C VAL A 87 21.40 -28.86 -17.46
N ASP A 88 20.95 -29.46 -18.55
CA ASP A 88 20.45 -30.83 -18.58
C ASP A 88 21.65 -31.75 -18.30
N PRO A 89 21.72 -32.46 -17.15
CA PRO A 89 22.89 -33.28 -16.81
C PRO A 89 22.95 -34.61 -17.59
N ASP A 90 22.03 -34.87 -18.53
CA ASP A 90 21.89 -36.17 -19.21
C ASP A 90 22.02 -36.11 -20.75
N LEU A 91 22.71 -35.10 -21.28
CA LEU A 91 23.15 -35.09 -22.69
C LEU A 91 24.62 -35.56 -22.80
N SER A 92 24.72 -36.89 -22.95
CA SER A 92 25.86 -37.77 -23.32
C SER A 92 27.05 -37.90 -22.36
#